data_AF-A0A0F9ZF93-F1
#
_entry.id   AF-A0A0F9ZF93-F1
#
_cell.length_a   1.000
_cell.length_b   1.000
_cell.length_c   1.000
_cell.angle_alpha   90.00
_cell.angle_beta   90.00
_cell.angle_gamma   90.00
#
_symmetry.space_group_name_H-M   'P 1'
#
loop_
_entity.id
_entity.type
_entity.pdbx_description
1 polymer ?
#
loop_
_entity_poly.entity_id
_entity_poly.type
_entity_poly.pdbx_seq_one_letter_code
_entity_poly.pdbx_strand_id
1 'polypeptide(L)'
;MDHKIEGDKCLSAGNYAEYYQNYKKYHNVTQTQTSKEELNKAKKKYDLYKELCEFLKKEENKYYDILNLKQDATQKEIRDSYTKLISKYHPDRTKMKESNSVSRILHKAYVILSNTKKRQEYDNSLKSTFSTQFNLREWNINQNNIFTNSSFMHDPNNFFWHHNNDEFTILNNILYRSFYRYTPNRRLVIHNLEDNFFLKLIILILLSYFILLV
;
A
#
# COMPACT_ATOMS: atom_id res chain seq x y z
N MET A 1 -13.28 31.95 -13.93
CA MET A 1 -13.15 30.48 -14.02
C MET A 1 -13.07 29.96 -12.60
N ASP A 2 -13.91 29.00 -12.20
CA ASP A 2 -13.94 28.51 -10.83
C ASP A 2 -12.71 27.61 -10.58
N HIS A 3 -11.71 28.18 -9.91
CA HIS A 3 -10.45 27.49 -9.60
C HIS A 3 -10.65 26.25 -8.73
N LYS A 4 -11.73 26.17 -7.96
CA LYS A 4 -12.06 24.98 -7.16
C LYS A 4 -12.50 23.83 -8.05
N ILE A 5 -13.45 24.09 -8.97
CA ILE A 5 -13.93 23.08 -9.93
C ILE A 5 -12.78 22.55 -10.78
N GLU A 6 -11.88 23.42 -11.24
CA GLU A 6 -10.74 22.99 -12.03
C GLU A 6 -9.73 22.17 -11.21
N GLY A 7 -9.52 22.53 -9.95
CA GLY A 7 -8.74 21.71 -9.01
C GLY A 7 -9.32 20.30 -8.87
N ASP A 8 -10.63 20.18 -8.63
CA ASP A 8 -11.30 18.88 -8.48
C ASP A 8 -11.15 17.98 -9.73
N LYS A 9 -11.18 18.56 -10.93
CA LYS A 9 -10.90 17.82 -12.17
C LYS A 9 -9.45 17.31 -12.22
N CYS A 10 -8.47 18.15 -11.89
CA CYS A 10 -7.06 17.73 -11.82
C CYS A 10 -6.87 16.57 -10.84
N LEU A 11 -7.58 16.60 -9.71
CA LEU A 11 -7.55 15.53 -8.71
C LEU A 11 -8.02 14.20 -9.27
N SER A 12 -9.16 14.20 -9.99
CA SER A 12 -9.71 13.02 -10.65
C SER A 12 -8.80 12.50 -11.77
N ALA A 13 -8.10 13.38 -12.47
CA ALA A 13 -7.11 13.01 -13.50
C ALA A 13 -5.83 12.40 -12.90
N GLY A 14 -5.53 12.67 -11.63
CA GLY A 14 -4.27 12.32 -10.97
C GLY A 14 -3.17 13.35 -11.19
N ASN A 15 -3.50 14.58 -11.60
CA ASN A 15 -2.55 15.68 -11.73
C ASN A 15 -2.47 16.47 -10.42
N TYR A 16 -1.69 15.94 -9.47
CA TYR A 16 -1.61 16.51 -8.12
C TYR A 16 -0.89 17.87 -8.07
N ALA A 17 -0.01 18.16 -9.02
CA ALA A 17 0.70 19.44 -9.10
C ALA A 17 -0.27 20.57 -9.48
N GLU A 18 -1.03 20.39 -10.56
CA GLU A 18 -2.03 21.37 -10.99
C GLU A 18 -3.17 21.51 -9.98
N TYR A 19 -3.61 20.40 -9.37
CA TYR A 19 -4.55 20.41 -8.26
C TYR A 19 -4.11 21.37 -7.15
N TYR A 20 -2.86 21.27 -6.68
CA TYR A 20 -2.35 22.17 -5.65
C TYR A 20 -2.29 23.64 -6.11
N GLN A 21 -1.86 23.90 -7.34
CA GLN A 21 -1.81 25.27 -7.87
C GLN A 21 -3.19 25.90 -8.02
N ASN A 22 -4.20 25.13 -8.43
CA ASN A 22 -5.57 25.60 -8.55
C ASN A 22 -6.17 25.96 -7.17
N TYR A 23 -5.93 25.16 -6.14
CA TYR A 23 -6.34 25.51 -4.77
C TYR A 23 -5.60 26.71 -4.19
N LYS A 24 -4.34 26.93 -4.59
CA LYS A 24 -3.60 28.14 -4.24
C LYS A 24 -4.24 29.39 -4.85
N LYS A 25 -4.63 29.32 -6.13
CA LYS A 25 -5.36 30.40 -6.82
C LYS A 25 -6.73 30.64 -6.18
N TYR A 26 -7.48 29.58 -5.89
CA TYR A 26 -8.76 29.66 -5.20
C TYR A 26 -8.65 30.39 -3.86
N HIS A 27 -7.73 29.96 -2.98
CA HIS A 27 -7.53 30.60 -1.67
C HIS A 27 -7.12 32.07 -1.79
N ASN A 28 -6.27 32.43 -2.76
CA ASN A 28 -5.86 33.83 -2.97
C ASN A 28 -7.05 34.74 -3.31
N VAL A 29 -8.05 34.21 -4.02
CA VAL A 29 -9.26 34.94 -4.41
C VAL A 29 -10.27 35.02 -3.25
N THR A 30 -10.49 33.93 -2.52
CA THR A 30 -11.53 33.88 -1.48
C THR A 30 -11.07 34.34 -0.09
N GLN A 31 -9.82 34.06 0.29
CA GLN A 31 -9.19 34.40 1.58
C GLN A 31 -9.98 33.96 2.84
N THR A 32 -10.86 32.97 2.70
CA THR A 32 -11.64 32.42 3.82
C THR A 32 -10.89 31.33 4.57
N GLN A 33 -11.28 31.08 5.82
CA GLN A 33 -10.75 29.96 6.62
C GLN A 33 -11.01 28.60 5.95
N THR A 34 -12.19 28.40 5.34
CA THR A 34 -12.53 27.19 4.60
C THR A 34 -11.59 26.96 3.41
N SER A 35 -11.29 28.01 2.64
CA SER A 35 -10.35 27.91 1.51
C SER A 35 -8.91 27.61 1.96
N LYS A 36 -8.50 28.10 3.13
CA LYS A 36 -7.20 27.78 3.73
C LYS A 36 -7.10 26.31 4.14
N GLU A 37 -8.16 25.74 4.70
CA GLU A 37 -8.22 24.32 5.05
C GLU A 37 -8.18 23.42 3.82
N GLU A 38 -8.90 23.78 2.75
CA GLU A 38 -8.85 23.08 1.48
C GLU A 38 -7.47 23.16 0.83
N LEU A 39 -6.81 24.32 0.86
CA LEU A 39 -5.43 24.48 0.41
C LEU A 39 -4.47 23.58 1.20
N ASN A 40 -4.65 23.47 2.52
CA ASN A 40 -3.84 22.58 3.34
C ASN A 40 -4.06 21.10 3.00
N LYS A 41 -5.29 20.68 2.70
CA LYS A 41 -5.59 19.33 2.20
C LYS A 41 -4.92 19.09 0.86
N ALA A 42 -4.99 20.06 -0.05
CA ALA A 42 -4.36 19.97 -1.36
C ALA A 42 -2.83 19.83 -1.26
N LYS A 43 -2.23 20.65 -0.40
CA LYS A 43 -0.79 20.60 -0.09
C LYS A 43 -0.36 19.24 0.45
N LYS A 44 -1.04 18.72 1.47
CA LYS A 44 -0.74 17.39 2.04
C LYS A 44 -0.77 16.29 0.98
N LYS A 45 -1.74 16.35 0.06
CA LYS A 45 -1.88 15.35 -1.01
C LYS A 45 -0.76 15.48 -2.06
N TYR A 46 -0.38 16.70 -2.41
CA TYR A 46 0.75 16.95 -3.30
C TYR A 46 2.09 16.52 -2.67
N ASP A 47 2.31 16.82 -1.39
CA ASP A 47 3.51 16.41 -0.66
C ASP A 47 3.65 14.88 -0.64
N LEU A 48 2.56 14.17 -0.35
CA LEU A 48 2.52 12.69 -0.40
C LEU A 48 2.81 12.14 -1.80
N TYR A 49 2.25 12.75 -2.85
CA TYR A 49 2.54 12.37 -4.24
C TYR A 49 4.04 12.54 -4.55
N LYS A 50 4.63 13.65 -4.11
CA LYS A 50 6.06 13.92 -4.30
C LYS A 50 6.93 12.85 -3.60
N GLU A 51 6.59 12.49 -2.36
CA GLU A 51 7.26 11.41 -1.63
C GLU A 51 7.17 10.07 -2.37
N LEU A 52 5.99 9.71 -2.91
CA LEU A 52 5.80 8.49 -3.69
C LEU A 52 6.67 8.50 -4.96
N CYS A 53 6.70 9.63 -5.68
CA CYS A 53 7.54 9.79 -6.87
C CYS A 53 9.03 9.69 -6.55
N GLU A 54 9.48 10.27 -5.43
CA GLU A 54 10.85 10.13 -4.95
C GLU A 54 11.17 8.67 -4.58
N PHE A 55 10.22 7.96 -3.98
CA PHE A 55 10.38 6.55 -3.67
C PHE A 55 10.57 5.69 -4.92
N LEU A 56 9.80 5.97 -5.99
CA LEU A 56 9.89 5.24 -7.27
C LEU A 56 11.22 5.46 -8.00
N LYS A 57 12.01 6.48 -7.63
CA LYS A 57 13.35 6.69 -8.17
C LYS A 57 14.41 5.78 -7.53
N LYS A 58 14.10 5.12 -6.41
CA LYS A 58 15.03 4.21 -5.74
C LYS A 58 15.26 2.97 -6.61
N GLU A 59 16.50 2.49 -6.61
CA GLU A 59 16.83 1.24 -7.30
C GLU A 59 16.11 0.05 -6.64
N GLU A 60 15.32 -0.70 -7.43
CA GLU A 60 14.50 -1.82 -6.93
C GLU A 60 15.31 -2.94 -6.27
N ASN A 61 16.63 -3.00 -6.49
CA ASN A 61 17.52 -4.04 -5.99
C ASN A 61 18.19 -3.67 -4.66
N LYS A 62 18.06 -2.42 -4.18
CA LYS A 62 18.62 -1.96 -2.90
C LYS A 62 17.59 -2.11 -1.78
N TYR A 63 17.37 -3.35 -1.32
CA TYR A 63 16.27 -3.68 -0.40
C TYR A 63 16.35 -2.98 0.96
N TYR A 64 17.55 -2.79 1.52
CA TYR A 64 17.73 -2.05 2.78
C TYR A 64 17.35 -0.57 2.62
N ASP A 65 17.75 0.07 1.51
CA ASP A 65 17.41 1.47 1.22
C ASP A 65 15.92 1.67 0.96
N ILE A 66 15.26 0.69 0.33
CA ILE A 66 13.81 0.68 0.14
C ILE A 66 13.09 0.73 1.49
N LEU A 67 13.56 -0.06 2.47
CA LEU A 67 13.01 -0.07 3.83
C LEU A 67 13.60 1.02 4.74
N ASN A 68 14.45 1.92 4.23
CA ASN A 68 15.16 2.94 5.02
C ASN A 68 15.90 2.33 6.24
N LEU A 69 16.57 1.20 6.03
CA LEU A 69 17.32 0.48 7.05
C LEU A 69 18.79 0.38 6.65
N LYS A 70 19.63 0.13 7.66
CA LYS A 70 21.03 -0.25 7.45
C LYS A 70 21.13 -1.77 7.31
N GLN A 71 22.25 -2.26 6.76
CA GLN A 71 22.46 -3.71 6.53
C GLN A 71 22.56 -4.52 7.83
N ASP A 72 22.92 -3.88 8.94
CA ASP A 72 22.96 -4.45 10.29
C ASP A 72 21.58 -4.55 10.97
N ALA A 73 20.51 -4.09 10.31
CA ALA A 73 19.17 -4.10 10.87
C ALA A 73 18.72 -5.49 11.29
N THR A 74 18.11 -5.56 12.47
CA THR A 74 17.53 -6.79 13.02
C THR A 74 16.24 -7.18 12.29
N GLN A 75 15.82 -8.44 12.42
CA GLN A 75 14.55 -8.89 11.83
C GLN A 75 13.33 -8.12 12.37
N LYS A 76 13.41 -7.64 13.61
CA LYS A 76 12.38 -6.80 14.21
C LYS A 76 12.32 -5.44 13.51
N GLU A 77 13.45 -4.77 13.31
CA GLU A 77 13.50 -3.47 12.62
C GLU A 77 13.04 -3.55 11.17
N ILE A 78 13.36 -4.65 10.47
CA ILE A 78 12.85 -4.93 9.12
C ILE A 78 11.32 -4.99 9.10
N ARG A 79 10.72 -5.70 10.06
CA ARG A 79 9.26 -5.80 10.21
C ARG A 79 8.61 -4.47 10.57
N ASP A 80 9.19 -3.75 11.53
CA ASP A 80 8.64 -2.49 12.02
C ASP A 80 8.69 -1.43 10.92
N SER A 81 9.80 -1.34 10.18
CA SER A 81 9.94 -0.39 9.08
C SER A 81 8.98 -0.70 7.93
N TYR A 82 8.88 -1.97 7.53
CA TYR A 82 7.92 -2.39 6.50
C TYR A 82 6.48 -2.04 6.87
N THR A 83 6.07 -2.35 8.10
CA THR A 83 4.72 -2.06 8.60
C THR A 83 4.43 -0.56 8.57
N LYS A 84 5.40 0.25 9.01
CA LYS A 84 5.30 1.72 8.98
C LYS A 84 5.16 2.26 7.57
N LEU A 85 5.96 1.78 6.62
CA LEU A 85 5.97 2.24 5.24
C LEU A 85 4.72 1.81 4.48
N ILE A 86 4.27 0.57 4.64
CA ILE A 86 3.01 0.09 4.05
C ILE A 86 1.83 0.88 4.59
N SER A 87 1.74 1.07 5.91
CA SER A 87 0.68 1.86 6.54
C SER A 87 0.58 3.29 5.97
N LYS A 88 1.72 3.88 5.56
CA LYS A 88 1.80 5.21 4.95
C LYS A 88 1.43 5.23 3.46
N TYR A 89 1.91 4.27 2.68
CA TYR A 89 1.82 4.31 1.21
C TYR A 89 0.77 3.37 0.62
N HIS A 90 0.00 2.66 1.44
CA HIS A 90 -1.02 1.71 0.99
C HIS A 90 -2.09 2.37 0.08
N PRO A 91 -2.43 1.75 -1.06
CA PRO A 91 -3.36 2.33 -2.05
C PRO A 91 -4.76 2.61 -1.49
N ASP A 92 -5.26 1.80 -0.55
CA ASP A 92 -6.58 2.02 0.05
C ASP A 92 -6.66 3.36 0.83
N ARG A 93 -5.56 3.75 1.47
CA ARG A 93 -5.49 4.97 2.28
C ARG A 93 -5.16 6.20 1.44
N THR A 94 -4.22 6.06 0.52
CA THR A 94 -3.74 7.20 -0.30
C THR A 94 -4.65 7.47 -1.50
N LYS A 95 -5.24 6.42 -2.08
CA LYS A 95 -6.03 6.43 -3.32
C LYS A 95 -5.27 7.10 -4.48
N MET A 96 -3.95 6.84 -4.54
CA MET A 96 -3.04 7.34 -5.57
C MET A 96 -2.60 6.21 -6.48
N LYS A 97 -2.32 6.52 -7.76
CA LYS A 97 -1.90 5.52 -8.75
C LYS A 97 -0.51 4.97 -8.42
N GLU A 98 0.37 5.84 -7.95
CA GLU A 98 1.78 5.57 -7.63
C GLU A 98 1.94 4.63 -6.41
N SER A 99 0.96 4.64 -5.50
CA SER A 99 0.96 3.84 -4.27
C SER A 99 1.00 2.34 -4.51
N ASN A 100 0.42 1.84 -5.60
CA ASN A 100 0.50 0.43 -5.97
C ASN A 100 1.95 0.02 -6.27
N SER A 101 2.64 0.81 -7.08
CA SER A 101 4.04 0.58 -7.46
C SER A 101 4.96 0.64 -6.25
N VAL A 102 4.79 1.63 -5.38
CA VAL A 102 5.57 1.75 -4.13
C VAL A 102 5.32 0.56 -3.19
N SER A 103 4.06 0.16 -3.02
CA SER A 103 3.70 -0.99 -2.17
C SER A 103 4.31 -2.29 -2.69
N ARG A 104 4.34 -2.48 -4.01
CA ARG A 104 5.01 -3.64 -4.65
C ARG A 104 6.51 -3.67 -4.34
N ILE A 105 7.20 -2.54 -4.46
CA ILE A 105 8.63 -2.43 -4.18
C ILE A 105 8.93 -2.71 -2.69
N LEU A 106 8.13 -2.13 -1.78
CA LEU A 106 8.23 -2.39 -0.34
C LEU A 106 8.06 -3.88 -0.02
N HIS A 107 7.08 -4.52 -0.64
CA HIS A 107 6.82 -5.94 -0.42
C HIS A 107 7.96 -6.82 -0.93
N LYS A 108 8.48 -6.53 -2.13
CA LYS A 108 9.64 -7.24 -2.69
C LYS A 108 10.85 -7.19 -1.75
N ALA A 109 11.19 -6.00 -1.24
CA ALA A 109 12.28 -5.85 -0.29
C ALA A 109 12.04 -6.64 1.00
N TYR A 110 10.82 -6.59 1.52
CA TYR A 110 10.46 -7.30 2.74
C TYR A 110 10.56 -8.82 2.60
N VAL A 111 10.07 -9.40 1.49
CA VAL A 111 10.10 -10.86 1.26
C VAL A 111 11.53 -11.41 1.23
N ILE A 112 12.48 -10.63 0.72
CA ILE A 112 13.90 -11.02 0.71
C ILE A 112 14.52 -10.85 2.10
N LEU A 113 14.31 -9.71 2.76
CA LEU A 113 14.99 -9.38 4.01
C LEU A 113 14.42 -10.10 5.24
N SER A 114 13.12 -10.42 5.24
CA SER A 114 12.44 -11.09 6.36
C SER A 114 12.82 -12.57 6.51
N ASN A 115 13.13 -13.25 5.42
CA ASN A 115 13.58 -14.64 5.45
C ASN A 115 15.09 -14.69 5.63
N THR A 116 15.56 -15.35 6.70
CA THR A 116 16.98 -15.43 7.04
C THR A 116 17.85 -16.02 5.92
N LYS A 117 17.38 -17.08 5.25
CA LYS A 117 18.09 -17.71 4.14
C LYS A 117 18.18 -16.77 2.93
N LYS A 118 17.06 -16.17 2.52
CA LYS A 118 17.03 -15.23 1.38
C LYS A 118 17.83 -13.96 1.65
N ARG A 119 17.79 -13.46 2.89
CA ARG A 119 18.61 -12.33 3.33
C ARG A 119 20.09 -12.68 3.23
N GLN A 120 20.50 -13.85 3.69
CA GLN A 120 21.89 -14.29 3.61
C GLN A 120 22.36 -14.41 2.16
N GLU A 121 21.54 -15.00 1.28
CA GLU A 121 21.82 -15.06 -0.17
C GLU A 121 21.98 -13.66 -0.78
N TYR A 122 21.09 -12.73 -0.44
CA TYR A 122 21.17 -11.33 -0.85
C TYR A 122 22.43 -10.64 -0.32
N ASP A 123 22.73 -10.76 0.97
CA ASP A 123 23.92 -10.16 1.59
C ASP A 123 25.22 -10.73 0.99
N ASN A 124 25.24 -12.02 0.65
CA ASN A 124 26.36 -12.65 -0.07
C ASN A 124 26.50 -12.10 -1.49
N SER A 125 25.39 -11.87 -2.20
CA SER A 125 25.42 -11.29 -3.54
C SER A 125 26.04 -9.87 -3.53
N LEU A 126 25.73 -9.05 -2.52
CA LEU A 126 26.31 -7.72 -2.34
C LEU A 126 27.84 -7.77 -2.16
N LYS A 127 28.34 -8.75 -1.39
CA LYS A 127 29.79 -8.98 -1.21
C LYS A 127 30.46 -9.47 -2.48
N SER A 128 29.79 -10.35 -3.24
CA SER A 128 30.32 -10.91 -4.50
C SER A 128 30.48 -9.84 -5.58
N THR A 129 29.55 -8.89 -5.67
CA THR A 129 29.67 -7.74 -6.59
C THR A 129 30.87 -6.87 -6.23
N PHE A 130 31.18 -6.73 -4.94
CA PHE A 130 32.36 -6.01 -4.47
C PHE A 130 33.67 -6.77 -4.74
N SER A 131 33.68 -8.10 -4.58
CA SER A 131 34.87 -8.93 -4.87
C SER A 131 35.11 -9.12 -6.38
N THR A 132 34.07 -9.02 -7.21
CA THR A 132 34.20 -9.10 -8.67
C THR A 132 34.95 -7.88 -9.23
N GLN A 133 34.89 -6.70 -8.60
CA GLN A 133 35.70 -5.55 -9.06
C GLN A 133 37.21 -5.70 -8.74
N PHE A 134 37.60 -6.64 -7.88
CA PHE A 134 38.99 -6.86 -7.47
C PHE A 134 39.62 -8.19 -7.96
N ASN A 135 38.87 -9.02 -8.70
CA ASN A 135 39.38 -10.28 -9.28
C ASN A 135 38.72 -10.60 -10.64
N LEU A 136 38.83 -9.70 -11.63
CA LEU A 136 38.46 -9.99 -13.03
C LEU A 136 39.66 -10.48 -13.87
N ARG A 137 40.38 -11.48 -13.36
CA ARG A 137 41.10 -12.43 -14.20
C ARG A 137 40.90 -13.81 -13.60
N GLU A 138 40.21 -14.65 -14.35
CA GLU A 138 39.95 -16.07 -14.08
C GLU A 138 38.77 -16.40 -13.15
N TRP A 139 37.55 -16.34 -13.70
CA TRP A 139 36.68 -17.52 -13.66
C TRP A 139 35.61 -17.49 -14.74
N ASN A 140 35.62 -18.52 -15.59
CA ASN A 140 34.63 -18.82 -16.61
C ASN A 140 33.78 -19.99 -16.08
N ILE A 141 32.57 -19.74 -15.57
CA ILE A 141 31.59 -20.79 -15.23
C ILE A 141 30.15 -20.40 -15.62
N ASN A 142 29.64 -21.20 -16.56
CA ASN A 142 28.28 -21.72 -16.78
C ASN A 142 27.06 -20.85 -16.41
N GLN A 143 26.41 -20.37 -17.48
CA GLN A 143 25.21 -19.55 -17.59
C GLN A 143 23.88 -20.21 -17.14
N ASN A 144 23.79 -20.88 -15.99
CA ASN A 144 22.54 -21.60 -15.62
C ASN A 144 21.90 -21.26 -14.27
N ASN A 145 22.27 -20.19 -13.57
CA ASN A 145 21.54 -19.77 -12.35
C ASN A 145 21.53 -18.25 -12.10
N ILE A 146 21.37 -17.45 -13.16
CA ILE A 146 21.18 -16.00 -13.02
C ILE A 146 19.67 -15.72 -12.97
N PHE A 147 19.13 -15.69 -11.76
CA PHE A 147 18.03 -14.84 -11.25
C PHE A 147 17.07 -14.20 -12.28
N THR A 148 16.57 -14.99 -13.23
CA THR A 148 15.67 -14.57 -14.31
C THR A 148 14.66 -15.66 -14.63
N ASN A 149 14.04 -16.27 -13.61
CA ASN A 149 12.83 -17.04 -13.87
C ASN A 149 11.63 -16.09 -13.95
N SER A 150 11.37 -15.68 -15.19
CA SER A 150 10.11 -15.21 -15.77
C SER A 150 8.89 -16.10 -15.46
N SER A 151 9.06 -17.22 -14.74
CA SER A 151 7.98 -18.13 -14.32
C SER A 151 7.27 -17.75 -13.02
N PHE A 152 7.67 -16.67 -12.34
CA PHE A 152 7.05 -16.24 -11.06
C PHE A 152 5.91 -15.21 -11.21
N MET A 153 5.52 -14.82 -12.44
CA MET A 153 4.60 -13.69 -12.68
C MET A 153 3.35 -14.00 -13.53
N HIS A 154 2.87 -15.26 -13.55
CA HIS A 154 1.64 -15.62 -14.27
C HIS A 154 0.65 -16.44 -13.43
N ASP A 155 0.20 -15.92 -12.28
CA ASP A 155 -1.13 -16.26 -11.75
C ASP A 155 -1.60 -15.24 -10.68
N PRO A 156 -2.55 -14.34 -10.98
CA PRO A 156 -3.09 -13.40 -10.00
C PRO A 156 -4.00 -14.04 -8.95
N ASN A 157 -4.44 -15.30 -9.14
CA ASN A 157 -5.37 -15.97 -8.23
C ASN A 157 -4.70 -16.90 -7.20
N ASN A 158 -3.42 -17.23 -7.36
CA ASN A 158 -2.63 -18.03 -6.40
C ASN A 158 -1.60 -17.22 -5.59
N PHE A 159 -1.61 -15.89 -5.71
CA PHE A 159 -0.56 -15.02 -5.18
C PHE A 159 -0.51 -14.87 -3.64
N PHE A 160 -1.58 -15.25 -2.91
CA PHE A 160 -1.74 -14.89 -1.49
C PHE A 160 -1.77 -16.06 -0.48
N TRP A 161 -1.83 -17.33 -0.90
CA TRP A 161 -2.15 -18.45 0.02
C TRP A 161 -1.08 -19.54 0.07
N HIS A 162 0.08 -19.25 0.65
CA HIS A 162 0.98 -20.32 1.10
C HIS A 162 0.55 -20.76 2.51
N HIS A 163 0.27 -22.06 2.66
CA HIS A 163 -0.17 -22.69 3.92
C HIS A 163 1.04 -23.11 4.76
N ASN A 164 1.78 -22.14 5.28
CA ASN A 164 2.74 -22.42 6.34
C ASN A 164 2.19 -21.91 7.67
N ASN A 165 2.23 -22.75 8.69
CA ASN A 165 1.81 -22.42 10.06
C ASN A 165 2.86 -21.57 10.79
N ASP A 166 3.66 -20.80 10.07
CA ASP A 166 4.60 -19.87 10.68
C ASP A 166 3.82 -18.64 11.17
N GLU A 167 4.22 -18.16 12.36
CA GLU A 167 3.63 -17.01 13.05
C GLU A 167 3.45 -15.79 12.13
N PHE A 168 4.31 -15.69 11.11
CA PHE A 168 4.32 -14.65 10.11
C PHE A 168 3.15 -14.72 9.11
N THR A 169 2.76 -15.90 8.62
CA THR A 169 1.58 -16.07 7.77
C THR A 169 0.30 -15.76 8.55
N ILE A 170 0.27 -16.09 9.84
CA ILE A 170 -0.83 -15.77 10.75
C ILE A 170 -0.93 -14.25 10.95
N LEU A 171 0.18 -13.56 11.22
CA LEU A 171 0.19 -12.09 11.35
C LEU A 171 -0.14 -11.40 10.04
N ASN A 172 0.35 -11.90 8.90
CA ASN A 172 0.00 -11.34 7.60
C ASN A 172 -1.49 -11.56 7.32
N ASN A 173 -2.07 -12.73 7.62
CA ASN A 173 -3.51 -12.96 7.53
C ASN A 173 -4.30 -12.08 8.51
N ILE A 174 -3.80 -11.81 9.71
CA ILE A 174 -4.47 -10.93 10.70
C ILE A 174 -4.41 -9.47 10.25
N LEU A 175 -3.25 -8.98 9.83
CA LEU A 175 -3.09 -7.64 9.27
C LEU A 175 -3.93 -7.51 8.02
N TYR A 176 -3.83 -8.45 7.08
CA TYR A 176 -4.58 -8.44 5.84
C TYR A 176 -6.10 -8.54 6.08
N ARG A 177 -6.57 -9.40 6.99
CA ARG A 177 -8.00 -9.54 7.32
C ARG A 177 -8.57 -8.37 8.13
N SER A 178 -7.76 -7.75 9.00
CA SER A 178 -8.14 -6.52 9.71
C SER A 178 -8.10 -5.28 8.82
N PHE A 179 -7.21 -5.22 7.83
CA PHE A 179 -7.00 -4.04 6.98
C PHE A 179 -7.74 -4.09 5.63
N TYR A 180 -8.01 -5.25 5.02
CA TYR A 180 -8.65 -5.38 3.69
C TYR A 180 -10.13 -5.83 3.74
N ARG A 181 -10.87 -5.44 4.77
CA ARG A 181 -12.33 -5.59 4.79
C ARG A 181 -13.00 -4.52 3.92
N TYR A 182 -12.61 -4.41 2.64
CA TYR A 182 -13.33 -3.68 1.62
C TYR A 182 -13.05 -4.26 0.23
N THR A 183 -13.99 -5.06 -0.28
CA THR A 183 -14.12 -5.35 -1.72
C THR A 183 -15.32 -4.56 -2.24
N PRO A 184 -15.18 -3.66 -3.22
CA PRO A 184 -16.33 -3.16 -3.95
C PRO A 184 -16.73 -4.24 -4.97
N ASN A 185 -18.03 -4.53 -5.05
CA ASN A 185 -18.66 -5.53 -5.93
C ASN A 185 -18.70 -6.99 -5.42
N ARG A 186 -19.42 -7.20 -4.31
CA ARG A 186 -20.66 -7.98 -4.48
C ARG A 186 -21.76 -6.98 -4.80
N ARG A 187 -22.48 -7.18 -5.92
CA ARG A 187 -23.84 -6.66 -6.05
C ARG A 187 -24.55 -7.08 -4.76
N LEU A 188 -24.87 -6.12 -3.89
CA LEU A 188 -25.95 -6.33 -2.94
C LEU A 188 -27.18 -6.49 -3.83
N VAL A 189 -27.54 -7.74 -4.11
CA VAL A 189 -28.95 -8.03 -4.30
C VAL A 189 -29.55 -7.59 -2.98
N ILE A 190 -30.18 -6.41 -3.00
CA ILE A 190 -31.12 -6.02 -1.97
C ILE A 190 -32.17 -7.12 -2.05
N HIS A 191 -32.05 -8.16 -1.22
CA HIS A 191 -33.23 -8.87 -0.81
C HIS A 191 -34.07 -7.80 -0.12
N ASN A 192 -35.23 -7.53 -0.72
CA ASN A 192 -36.21 -6.60 -0.22
C ASN A 192 -36.28 -6.71 1.30
N LEU A 193 -36.12 -5.57 1.98
CA LEU A 193 -36.28 -5.47 3.44
C LEU A 193 -37.69 -5.87 3.91
N GLU A 194 -38.59 -6.20 2.99
CA GLU A 194 -39.94 -6.71 3.26
C GLU A 194 -39.97 -8.20 3.66
N ASP A 195 -38.93 -8.99 3.35
CA ASP A 195 -38.97 -10.47 3.48
C ASP A 195 -38.32 -11.02 4.76
N ASN A 196 -37.73 -10.17 5.61
CA ASN A 196 -37.07 -10.63 6.84
C ASN A 196 -38.08 -10.87 7.97
N PHE A 197 -38.69 -12.06 7.99
CA PHE A 197 -39.60 -12.55 9.05
C PHE A 197 -39.07 -12.30 10.47
N PHE A 198 -37.77 -12.49 10.70
CA PHE A 198 -37.14 -12.28 12.00
C PHE A 198 -37.11 -10.81 12.43
N LEU A 199 -36.92 -9.87 11.49
CA LEU A 199 -36.96 -8.43 11.80
C LEU A 199 -38.39 -7.97 12.09
N LYS A 200 -39.39 -8.49 11.38
CA LYS A 200 -40.81 -8.28 11.71
C LYS A 200 -41.17 -8.80 13.10
N LEU A 201 -40.66 -9.97 13.49
CA LEU A 201 -40.89 -10.54 14.81
C LEU A 201 -40.28 -9.67 15.92
N ILE A 202 -39.04 -9.19 15.73
CA ILE A 202 -38.38 -8.32 16.70
C ILE A 202 -39.12 -6.98 16.85
N ILE A 203 -39.57 -6.38 15.74
CA ILE A 203 -40.31 -5.12 15.77
C ILE A 203 -41.69 -5.30 16.44
N LEU A 204 -42.40 -6.40 16.20
CA LEU A 204 -43.68 -6.69 16.85
C LEU A 204 -43.53 -6.90 18.36
N ILE A 205 -42.48 -7.60 18.79
CA ILE A 205 -42.18 -7.79 20.22
C ILE A 205 -41.91 -6.43 20.88
N LEU A 206 -41.10 -5.57 20.25
CA LEU A 206 -40.78 -4.24 20.77
C LEU A 206 -42.01 -3.31 20.84
N LEU A 207 -42.90 -3.36 19.85
CA LEU A 207 -44.13 -2.58 19.85
C LEU A 207 -45.15 -3.07 20.88
N SER A 208 -45.26 -4.39 21.11
CA SER A 208 -46.13 -4.91 22.17
C SER A 208 -45.68 -4.50 23.58
N TYR A 209 -44.36 -4.38 23.79
CA TYR A 209 -43.80 -3.98 25.08
C TYR A 209 -44.04 -2.49 25.36
N PHE A 210 -44.09 -1.67 24.30
CA PHE A 210 -44.38 -0.24 24.40
C PHE A 210 -45.85 0.05 24.74
N ILE A 211 -46.78 -0.78 24.27
CA ILE A 211 -48.23 -0.64 24.56
C ILE A 211 -48.57 -1.08 25.99
N LEU A 212 -47.79 -1.98 26.60
CA LEU A 212 -47.98 -2.44 27.98
C LEU A 212 -47.42 -1.48 29.05
N LEU A 213 -46.70 -0.43 28.65
CA LEU A 213 -46.03 0.54 29.52
C LEU A 213 -46.69 1.93 29.52
N VAL A 214 -47.85 2.08 28.85
CA VAL A 214 -48.73 3.26 28.83
C VAL A 214 -50.11 2.83 29.29
#